data_AF-A0A435UMN4-F1
#
_entry.id   AF-A0A435UMN4-F1
#
_cell.length_a   1.000
_cell.length_b   1.000
_cell.length_c   1.000
_cell.angle_alpha   90.00
_cell.angle_beta   90.00
_cell.angle_gamma   90.00
#
_symmetry.space_group_name_H-M   'P 1'
#
loop_
_entity.id
_entity.type
_entity.pdbx_description
1 polymer ?
#
loop_
_entity_poly.entity_id
_entity_poly.type
_entity_poly.pdbx_seq_one_letter_code
_entity_poly.pdbx_strand_id
1 'polypeptide(L)' 'ANPYGTILSAASMLDWLGHKHGDERLNQAAARIRRVTEDCLANGLLSADLKGRASTSEITRSVCDRLTAGRD' A
#
# COMPACT_ATOMS: atom_id res chain seq x y z
N ALA A 1 -4.13 -15.26 0.54
CA ALA A 1 -3.47 -14.62 1.70
C ALA A 1 -3.71 -13.12 1.61
N ASN A 2 -3.61 -12.41 2.72
CA ASN A 2 -3.77 -10.97 2.75
C ASN A 2 -2.43 -10.25 2.53
N PRO A 3 -2.24 -9.48 1.44
CA PRO A 3 -0.97 -8.79 1.18
C PRO A 3 -0.82 -7.46 1.93
N TYR A 4 -1.88 -6.91 2.55
CA TYR A 4 -1.86 -5.57 3.14
C TYR A 4 -0.83 -5.42 4.25
N GLY A 5 -0.66 -6.43 5.10
CA GLY A 5 0.33 -6.38 6.18
C GLY A 5 1.76 -6.20 5.66
N THR A 6 2.14 -6.96 4.62
CA THR A 6 3.46 -6.84 3.99
C THR A 6 3.65 -5.47 3.33
N ILE A 7 2.63 -4.97 2.63
CA ILE A 7 2.67 -3.66 1.95
C ILE A 7 2.84 -2.51 2.97
N LEU A 8 2.05 -2.51 4.04
CA LEU A 8 2.12 -1.50 5.09
C LEU A 8 3.42 -1.58 5.91
N SER A 9 4.00 -2.78 6.03
CA SER A 9 5.33 -2.97 6.63
C SER A 9 6.41 -2.31 5.77
N ALA A 10 6.35 -2.46 4.44
CA ALA A 10 7.26 -1.79 3.52
C ALA A 10 7.09 -0.25 3.58
N ALA A 11 5.86 0.26 3.63
CA ALA A 11 5.61 1.69 3.79
C ALA A 11 6.22 2.24 5.09
N SER A 12 6.06 1.52 6.21
CA SER A 12 6.66 1.91 7.50
C SER A 12 8.19 1.92 7.47
N MET A 13 8.80 0.96 6.75
CA MET A 13 10.25 0.93 6.55
C MET A 13 10.75 2.13 5.75
N LEU A 14 10.06 2.48 4.65
CA LEU A 14 10.41 3.64 3.83
C LEU A 14 10.29 4.96 4.62
N ASP A 15 9.23 5.10 5.41
CA ASP A 15 9.01 6.26 6.26
C ASP A 15 10.13 6.44 7.30
N TRP A 16 10.50 5.35 7.97
CA TRP A 16 11.62 5.35 8.91
C TRP A 16 12.96 5.69 8.23
N LEU A 17 13.24 5.11 7.06
CA LEU A 17 14.45 5.42 6.29
C LEU A 17 14.47 6.88 5.86
N GLY A 18 13.33 7.43 5.43
CA GLY A 18 13.18 8.83 5.05
C GLY A 18 13.52 9.76 6.21
N HIS A 19 12.94 9.53 7.39
CA HIS A 19 13.26 10.30 8.60
C HIS A 19 14.71 10.14 9.05
N LYS A 20 15.25 8.91 9.01
CA LYS A 20 16.62 8.63 9.44
C LYS A 20 17.67 9.30 8.55
N HIS A 21 17.41 9.40 7.25
CA HIS A 21 18.36 9.89 6.27
C HIS A 21 18.03 11.28 5.71
N GLY A 22 16.91 11.89 6.11
CA GLY A 22 16.45 13.15 5.56
C GLY A 22 16.03 13.06 4.08
N ASP A 23 15.57 11.89 3.63
CA ASP A 23 15.17 11.66 2.23
C ASP A 23 13.64 11.73 2.08
N GLU A 24 13.16 12.93 1.79
CA GLU A 24 11.74 13.25 1.62
C GLU A 24 11.06 12.36 0.55
N ARG A 25 11.80 11.87 -0.46
CA ARG A 25 11.22 11.00 -1.49
C ARG A 25 10.73 9.67 -0.89
N LEU A 26 11.40 9.18 0.14
CA LEU A 26 11.01 7.94 0.84
C LEU A 26 9.77 8.17 1.70
N ASN A 27 9.67 9.30 2.40
CA ASN A 27 8.47 9.67 3.15
C ASN A 27 7.26 9.85 2.22
N GLN A 28 7.43 10.53 1.09
CA GLN A 28 6.37 10.68 0.08
C GLN A 28 5.94 9.33 -0.50
N ALA A 29 6.89 8.44 -0.79
CA ALA A 29 6.58 7.09 -1.25
C ALA A 29 5.79 6.29 -0.19
N ALA A 30 6.21 6.35 1.08
CA ALA A 30 5.49 5.73 2.18
C ALA A 30 4.06 6.25 2.32
N ALA A 31 3.88 7.58 2.27
CA ALA A 31 2.58 8.22 2.36
C ALA A 31 1.65 7.80 1.21
N ARG A 32 2.17 7.74 -0.04
CA ARG A 32 1.39 7.27 -1.21
C ARG A 32 0.98 5.81 -1.05
N ILE A 33 1.87 4.93 -0.59
CA ILE A 33 1.55 3.51 -0.37
C ILE A 33 0.47 3.35 0.71
N ARG A 34 0.57 4.07 1.83
CA ARG A 34 -0.44 4.05 2.91
C ARG A 34 -1.80 4.46 2.37
N ARG A 35 -1.87 5.63 1.72
CA ARG A 35 -3.11 6.16 1.16
C ARG A 35 -3.77 5.20 0.18
N VAL A 36 -3.03 4.69 -0.80
CA VAL A 36 -3.59 3.73 -1.78
C VAL A 36 -4.07 2.46 -1.10
N THR A 37 -3.33 1.96 -0.10
CA THR A 37 -3.72 0.77 0.66
C THR A 37 -5.01 1.00 1.45
N GLU A 38 -5.12 2.14 2.12
CA GLU A 38 -6.33 2.57 2.84
C GLU A 38 -7.52 2.73 1.89
N ASP A 39 -7.32 3.33 0.73
CA ASP A 39 -8.35 3.45 -0.31
C ASP A 39 -8.80 2.07 -0.83
N CYS A 40 -7.88 1.12 -1.02
CA CYS A 40 -8.24 -0.26 -1.39
C CYS A 40 -9.13 -0.93 -0.34
N LEU A 41 -8.75 -0.80 0.94
CA LEU A 41 -9.50 -1.35 2.07
C LEU A 41 -10.88 -0.70 2.18
N ALA A 42 -10.95 0.62 2.11
CA ALA A 42 -12.19 1.40 2.21
C ALA A 42 -13.18 1.06 1.09
N ASN A 43 -12.68 0.71 -0.10
CA ASN A 43 -13.48 0.30 -1.25
C ASN A 43 -13.82 -1.21 -1.27
N GLY A 44 -13.58 -1.93 -0.17
CA GLY A 44 -14.02 -3.33 -0.03
C GLY A 44 -13.15 -4.36 -0.76
N LEU A 45 -11.92 -4.00 -1.17
CA LEU A 45 -10.99 -4.93 -1.80
C LEU A 45 -10.36 -5.86 -0.74
N LEU A 46 -11.15 -6.75 -0.16
CA LEU A 46 -10.80 -7.54 1.00
C LEU A 46 -10.51 -9.00 0.62
N SER A 47 -9.50 -9.60 1.24
CA SER A 47 -9.20 -11.04 1.15
C SER A 47 -10.13 -11.85 2.05
N ALA A 48 -10.15 -13.19 1.86
CA ALA A 48 -11.04 -14.09 2.59
C ALA A 48 -10.92 -14.02 4.12
N ASP A 49 -9.71 -13.82 4.65
CA ASP A 49 -9.47 -13.63 6.09
C ASP A 49 -10.08 -12.33 6.65
N LEU A 50 -10.26 -11.32 5.78
CA LEU A 50 -10.99 -10.09 6.07
C LEU A 50 -12.46 -10.18 5.66
N LYS A 51 -13.01 -11.39 5.49
CA LYS A 51 -14.39 -11.66 5.05
C LYS A 51 -14.72 -11.13 3.65
N GLY A 52 -13.71 -10.88 2.82
CA GLY A 52 -13.88 -10.52 1.41
C GLY A 52 -13.73 -11.71 0.46
N ARG A 53 -13.60 -11.41 -0.83
CA ARG A 53 -13.48 -12.41 -1.91
C ARG A 53 -12.31 -12.18 -2.85
N ALA A 54 -11.57 -11.08 -2.68
CA ALA A 54 -10.44 -10.76 -3.54
C ALA A 54 -9.27 -11.71 -3.27
N SER A 55 -8.64 -12.19 -4.34
CA SER A 55 -7.40 -12.93 -4.27
C SER A 55 -6.22 -12.01 -3.92
N THR A 56 -5.14 -12.60 -3.41
CA THR A 56 -3.88 -11.88 -3.17
C THR A 56 -3.44 -11.09 -4.42
N SER A 57 -3.51 -11.73 -5.60
CA SER A 57 -3.06 -11.15 -6.87
C SER A 57 -3.93 -9.99 -7.33
N GLU A 58 -5.25 -10.07 -7.15
CA GLU A 58 -6.16 -8.95 -7.47
C GLU A 58 -5.92 -7.74 -6.56
N ILE A 59 -5.71 -7.97 -5.26
CA ILE A 59 -5.36 -6.91 -4.31
C ILE A 59 -4.05 -6.24 -4.73
N THR A 60 -2.99 -7.03 -4.91
CA THR A 60 -1.67 -6.53 -5.28
C THR A 60 -1.71 -5.74 -6.59
N ARG A 61 -2.38 -6.27 -7.62
CA ARG A 61 -2.53 -5.59 -8.92
C ARG A 61 -3.21 -4.24 -8.75
N SER A 62 -4.35 -4.20 -8.05
CA SER A 62 -5.10 -2.95 -7.84
C SER A 62 -4.30 -1.90 -7.09
N VAL A 63 -3.50 -2.31 -6.09
CA VAL A 63 -2.59 -1.40 -5.38
C VAL A 63 -1.53 -0.84 -6.33
N CYS A 64 -0.90 -1.69 -7.14
CA CYS A 64 0.11 -1.27 -8.12
C CYS A 64 -0.47 -0.30 -9.16
N ASP A 65 -1.64 -0.61 -9.72
CA ASP A 65 -2.30 0.22 -10.73
C ASP A 65 -2.67 1.61 -10.17
N ARG A 66 -3.14 1.68 -8.92
CA ARG A 66 -3.44 2.96 -8.26
C ARG A 66 -2.19 3.78 -7.95
N LEU A 67 -1.06 3.13 -7.62
CA LEU A 67 0.22 3.81 -7.39
C LEU A 67 0.82 4.42 -8.66
N THR A 68 0.59 3.80 -9.82
CA THR A 68 1.08 4.30 -11.11
C THR A 68 0.18 5.36 -11.72
N ALA A 69 -1.14 5.29 -11.48
CA ALA A 69 -2.11 6.26 -11.99
C ALA A 69 -1.91 7.70 -11.45
N GLY A 70 -1.26 7.88 -10.30
CA GLY A 70 -0.96 9.20 -9.71
C GLY A 70 0.48 9.65 -9.91
N ARG A 71 1.11 9.34 -11.05
CA ARG A 71 2.42 9.87 -11.47
C ARG A 71 2.18 10.84 -12.63
N ASP A 72 1.80 12.07 -12.30
CA ASP A 72 1.84 13.22 -13.22
C ASP A 72 3.20 13.93 -13.08
#